data_AF-A0A7J5MYY0-F1
#
_entry.id   AF-A0A7J5MYY0-F1
#
_cell.length_a   1.000
_cell.length_b   1.000
_cell.length_c   1.000
_cell.angle_alpha   90.00
_cell.angle_beta   90.00
_cell.angle_gamma   90.00
#
_symmetry.space_group_name_H-M   'P 1'
#
loop_
_entity.id
_entity.type
_entity.pdbx_description
1 polymer ?
#
loop_
_entity_poly.entity_id
_entity_poly.type
_entity_poly.pdbx_seq_one_letter_code
_entity_poly.pdbx_strand_id
1 'polypeptide(L)'
;MERFEPFTLGQCPFCNGGATAAVRRFDERTIGMWYVAFDYDLRPGCPNGCPIDRFDTTRLFFDGWTVASDYDPTPAFRRAWARDVRMFHMRPACPRCGRPARLRTGSDSAMGCPWCGLWAEPERRDGPVSIMSLVEAWNHLVDGKEDQ
;
A
#
# COMPACT_ATOMS: atom_id res chain seq x y z
N MET A 1 5.98 11.89 -21.04
CA MET A 1 5.58 11.05 -19.91
C MET A 1 4.91 9.83 -20.50
N GLU A 2 5.50 8.66 -20.26
CA GLU A 2 5.01 7.39 -20.81
C GLU A 2 4.04 6.77 -19.79
N ARG A 3 2.83 6.45 -20.26
CA ARG A 3 1.77 5.85 -19.46
C ARG A 3 1.55 4.43 -19.95
N PHE A 4 1.50 3.52 -19.01
CA PHE A 4 1.19 2.12 -19.28
C PHE A 4 -0.33 1.94 -19.23
N GLU A 5 -0.86 1.07 -20.09
CA GLU A 5 -2.27 0.72 -20.05
C GLU A 5 -2.66 0.11 -18.69
N PRO A 6 -3.92 0.28 -18.25
CA PRO A 6 -4.40 -0.37 -17.04
C PRO A 6 -4.18 -1.89 -17.10
N PHE A 7 -3.65 -2.44 -16.01
CA PHE A 7 -3.35 -3.86 -15.90
C PHE A 7 -3.91 -4.45 -14.60
N THR A 8 -4.11 -5.77 -14.61
CA THR A 8 -4.46 -6.52 -13.40
C THR A 8 -3.28 -6.53 -12.42
N LEU A 9 -3.49 -5.89 -11.28
CA LEU A 9 -2.54 -5.77 -10.19
C LEU A 9 -2.57 -7.01 -9.27
N GLY A 10 -3.76 -7.59 -9.08
CA GLY A 10 -3.95 -8.78 -8.25
C GLY A 10 -5.38 -8.87 -7.71
N GLN A 11 -5.54 -9.49 -6.55
CA GLN A 11 -6.82 -9.60 -5.85
C GLN A 11 -7.02 -8.45 -4.85
N CYS A 12 -8.26 -7.99 -4.73
CA CYS A 12 -8.69 -7.02 -3.73
C CYS A 12 -8.78 -7.71 -2.34
N PRO A 13 -8.13 -7.16 -1.30
CA PRO A 13 -8.11 -7.77 0.04
C PRO A 13 -9.45 -7.72 0.79
N PHE A 14 -10.44 -6.97 0.27
CA PHE A 14 -11.75 -6.81 0.91
C PHE A 14 -12.82 -7.73 0.33
N CYS A 15 -12.82 -7.90 -0.99
CA CYS A 15 -13.90 -8.61 -1.70
C CYS A 15 -13.40 -9.76 -2.58
N ASN A 16 -12.09 -10.04 -2.61
CA ASN A 16 -11.44 -11.04 -3.47
C ASN A 16 -11.65 -10.84 -4.99
N GLY A 17 -12.20 -9.71 -5.42
CA GLY A 17 -12.34 -9.33 -6.82
C GLY A 17 -11.01 -8.89 -7.43
N GLY A 18 -11.00 -8.59 -8.74
CA GLY A 18 -9.81 -8.06 -9.40
C GLY A 18 -9.50 -6.62 -8.96
N ALA A 19 -8.23 -6.34 -8.69
CA ALA A 19 -7.67 -5.01 -8.53
C ALA A 19 -6.91 -4.63 -9.81
N THR A 20 -7.16 -3.42 -10.31
CA THR A 20 -6.50 -2.87 -11.50
C THR A 20 -5.75 -1.60 -11.16
N ALA A 21 -4.65 -1.32 -11.84
CA ALA A 21 -3.92 -0.06 -11.71
C ALA A 21 -3.31 0.34 -13.06
N ALA A 22 -2.86 1.58 -13.17
CA ALA A 22 -2.02 2.03 -14.27
C ALA A 22 -0.78 2.72 -13.70
N VAL A 23 0.35 2.56 -14.37
CA VAL A 23 1.63 3.14 -13.92
C VAL A 23 2.15 4.12 -14.96
N ARG A 24 2.91 5.10 -14.50
CA ARG A 24 3.60 6.09 -15.31
C ARG A 24 5.08 6.06 -15.03
N ARG A 25 5.86 6.30 -16.08
CA ARG A 25 7.30 6.49 -16.01
C ARG A 25 7.66 7.96 -15.94
N PHE A 26 8.67 8.25 -15.14
CA PHE A 26 9.36 9.54 -15.10
C PHE A 26 10.85 9.31 -15.24
N ASP A 27 11.48 10.13 -16.06
CA ASP A 27 12.92 10.23 -16.10
C ASP A 27 13.31 11.47 -15.29
N GLU A 28 14.07 11.26 -14.22
CA GLU A 28 14.57 12.33 -13.36
C GLU A 28 16.07 12.47 -13.59
N ARG A 29 16.48 13.64 -14.10
CA ARG A 29 17.88 13.94 -14.41
C ARG A 29 18.36 15.06 -13.50
N THR A 30 19.40 14.75 -12.73
CA THR A 30 20.14 15.71 -11.92
C THR A 30 21.60 15.68 -12.39
N ILE A 31 22.38 16.74 -12.15
CA ILE A 31 23.79 16.80 -12.59
C ILE A 31 24.54 15.57 -12.06
N GLY A 32 25.04 14.73 -12.97
CA GLY A 32 25.78 13.49 -12.65
C GLY A 32 24.92 12.28 -12.27
N MET A 33 23.59 12.38 -12.24
CA MET A 33 22.69 11.30 -11.83
C MET A 33 21.47 11.22 -12.73
N TRP A 34 21.16 10.02 -13.22
CA TRP A 34 19.95 9.76 -13.99
C TRP A 34 19.16 8.64 -13.32
N TYR A 35 17.92 8.94 -12.95
CA TYR A 35 17.00 7.98 -12.36
C TYR A 35 15.79 7.78 -13.27
N VAL A 36 15.28 6.55 -13.27
CA VAL A 36 13.97 6.24 -13.82
C VAL A 36 13.07 5.87 -12.66
N ALA A 37 11.98 6.62 -12.49
CA ALA A 37 10.97 6.35 -11.49
C ALA A 37 9.68 5.85 -12.13
N PHE A 38 9.04 4.88 -11.48
CA PHE A 38 7.70 4.43 -11.81
C PHE A 38 6.78 4.68 -10.62
N ASP A 39 5.60 5.23 -10.88
CA ASP A 39 4.56 5.50 -9.89
C ASP A 39 3.20 5.13 -10.48
N TYR A 40 2.18 5.04 -9.63
CA TYR A 40 0.81 4.94 -10.10
C TYR A 40 0.41 6.21 -10.86
N ASP A 41 -0.12 6.03 -12.07
CA ASP A 41 -0.86 7.06 -12.81
C ASP A 41 -2.34 6.99 -12.42
N LEU A 42 -2.88 5.77 -12.39
CA LEU A 42 -4.17 5.43 -11.78
C LEU A 42 -3.90 4.54 -10.58
N ARG A 43 -4.31 5.02 -9.41
CA ARG A 43 -4.21 4.27 -8.15
C ARG A 43 -4.99 2.95 -8.25
N PRO A 44 -4.64 1.94 -7.43
CA PRO A 44 -5.36 0.67 -7.41
C PRO A 44 -6.87 0.88 -7.26
N GLY A 45 -7.64 0.30 -8.18
CA GLY A 45 -9.09 0.39 -8.25
C GLY A 45 -9.73 -0.98 -8.20
N CYS A 46 -10.88 -1.07 -7.52
CA CYS A 46 -11.68 -2.28 -7.43
C CYS A 46 -13.09 -2.00 -7.98
N PRO A 47 -13.63 -2.82 -8.89
CA PRO A 47 -14.97 -2.62 -9.45
C PRO A 47 -16.08 -2.54 -8.40
N ASN A 48 -15.90 -3.20 -7.25
CA ASN A 48 -16.82 -3.19 -6.12
C ASN A 48 -16.70 -1.95 -5.21
N GLY A 49 -15.90 -0.94 -5.58
CA GLY A 49 -15.74 0.30 -4.81
C GLY A 49 -15.00 0.16 -3.48
N CYS A 50 -14.22 -0.92 -3.30
CA CYS A 50 -13.39 -1.09 -2.11
C CYS A 50 -12.31 0.02 -2.03
N PRO A 51 -11.93 0.48 -0.83
CA PRO A 51 -11.04 1.62 -0.62
C PRO A 51 -9.56 1.25 -0.84
N ILE A 52 -9.26 0.57 -1.94
CA ILE A 52 -7.91 0.05 -2.22
C ILE A 52 -6.98 1.08 -2.88
N ASP A 53 -7.51 2.23 -3.29
CA ASP A 53 -6.76 3.40 -3.75
C ASP A 53 -5.87 4.01 -2.65
N ARG A 54 -6.14 3.63 -1.40
CA ARG A 54 -5.39 4.05 -0.20
C ARG A 54 -4.36 3.03 0.25
N PHE A 55 -4.18 1.92 -0.47
CA PHE A 55 -2.99 1.09 -0.26
C PHE A 55 -1.72 1.90 -0.58
N ASP A 56 -0.57 1.37 -0.16
CA ASP A 56 0.72 2.04 -0.29
C ASP A 56 0.92 2.70 -1.67
N THR A 57 1.43 3.93 -1.66
CA THR A 57 1.77 4.67 -2.87
C THR A 57 3.15 4.22 -3.34
N THR A 58 3.24 2.97 -3.77
CA THR A 58 4.50 2.37 -4.19
C THR A 58 5.12 3.18 -5.33
N ARG A 59 6.30 3.71 -5.08
CA ARG A 59 7.15 4.35 -6.08
C ARG A 59 8.45 3.56 -6.22
N LEU A 60 8.74 3.12 -7.44
CA LEU A 60 9.95 2.37 -7.75
C LEU A 60 10.98 3.32 -8.34
N PHE A 61 12.22 3.21 -7.90
CA PHE A 61 13.35 3.97 -8.43
C PHE A 61 14.42 3.03 -8.94
N PHE A 62 14.94 3.34 -10.11
CA PHE A 62 16.00 2.58 -10.74
C PHE A 62 17.09 3.53 -11.26
N ASP A 63 18.31 3.01 -11.33
CA ASP A 63 19.39 3.68 -12.05
C ASP A 63 19.04 3.73 -13.55
N GLY A 64 18.95 4.93 -14.10
CA GLY A 64 18.58 5.16 -15.49
C GLY A 64 19.58 4.55 -16.48
N TRP A 65 20.83 4.35 -16.10
CA TRP A 65 21.83 3.68 -16.95
C TRP A 65 21.54 2.19 -17.16
N THR A 66 20.72 1.58 -16.28
CA THR A 66 20.47 0.13 -16.27
C THR A 66 19.08 -0.25 -16.77
N VAL A 67 18.15 0.70 -16.83
CA VAL A 67 16.77 0.44 -17.27
C VAL A 67 16.66 0.58 -18.78
N ALA A 68 16.37 -0.55 -19.43
CA ALA A 68 16.04 -0.56 -20.85
C ALA A 68 14.78 0.28 -21.12
N SER A 69 14.70 0.88 -22.31
CA SER A 69 13.57 1.73 -22.68
C SER A 69 12.23 1.00 -22.70
N ASP A 70 12.25 -0.31 -22.95
CA ASP A 70 11.11 -1.23 -23.03
C ASP A 70 10.84 -1.99 -21.72
N TYR A 71 11.46 -1.57 -20.62
CA TYR A 71 11.27 -2.21 -19.33
C TYR A 71 9.79 -2.20 -18.89
N ASP A 72 9.25 -3.38 -18.61
CA ASP A 72 7.92 -3.57 -18.04
C ASP A 72 7.97 -3.53 -16.49
N PRO A 73 7.45 -2.47 -15.84
CA PRO A 73 7.40 -2.39 -14.38
C PRO A 73 6.28 -3.23 -13.76
N THR A 74 5.31 -3.74 -14.53
CA THR A 74 4.10 -4.39 -13.98
C THR A 74 4.40 -5.57 -13.04
N PRO A 75 5.41 -6.43 -13.26
CA PRO A 75 5.71 -7.51 -12.32
C PRO A 75 6.19 -7.01 -10.95
N ALA A 76 6.90 -5.88 -10.91
CA ALA A 76 7.36 -5.29 -9.65
C ALA A 76 6.19 -4.72 -8.84
N PHE A 77 5.25 -4.03 -9.50
CA PHE A 77 4.02 -3.55 -8.87
C PHE A 77 3.13 -4.69 -8.37
N ARG A 78 2.99 -5.79 -9.13
CA ARG A 78 2.27 -6.99 -8.67
C ARG A 78 2.89 -7.60 -7.41
N ARG A 79 4.23 -7.65 -7.33
CA ARG A 79 4.93 -8.16 -6.14
C ARG A 79 4.74 -7.25 -4.93
N ALA A 80 4.82 -5.93 -5.11
CA ALA A 80 4.54 -4.96 -4.06
C ALA A 80 3.11 -5.09 -3.54
N TRP A 81 2.14 -5.14 -4.45
CA TRP A 81 0.73 -5.37 -4.11
C TRP A 81 0.50 -6.66 -3.32
N ALA A 82 1.07 -7.78 -3.78
CA ALA A 82 0.92 -9.06 -3.10
C ALA A 82 1.53 -9.05 -1.68
N ARG A 83 2.67 -8.39 -1.50
CA ARG A 83 3.30 -8.20 -0.19
C ARG A 83 2.38 -7.39 0.74
N ASP A 84 1.84 -6.29 0.26
CA ASP A 84 1.03 -5.37 1.08
C ASP A 84 -0.32 -6.01 1.43
N VAL A 85 -0.97 -6.70 0.49
CA VAL A 85 -2.17 -7.51 0.75
C VAL A 85 -1.88 -8.62 1.76
N ARG A 86 -0.74 -9.30 1.64
CA ARG A 86 -0.32 -10.33 2.60
C ARG A 86 -0.15 -9.74 4.00
N MET A 87 0.55 -8.61 4.13
CA MET A 87 0.73 -7.91 5.41
C MET A 87 -0.61 -7.46 6.00
N PHE A 88 -1.50 -6.93 5.17
CA PHE A 88 -2.86 -6.60 5.61
C PHE A 88 -3.55 -7.83 6.19
N HIS A 89 -3.56 -8.98 5.50
CA HIS A 89 -4.22 -10.19 6.00
C HIS A 89 -3.53 -10.82 7.22
N MET A 90 -2.21 -10.73 7.32
CA MET A 90 -1.42 -11.33 8.41
C MET A 90 -1.29 -10.43 9.64
N ARG A 91 -1.90 -9.24 9.64
CA ARG A 91 -1.93 -8.35 10.80
C ARG A 91 -2.38 -9.12 12.06
N PRO A 92 -1.78 -8.87 13.23
CA PRO A 92 -2.09 -9.59 14.44
C PRO A 92 -3.55 -9.34 14.87
N ALA A 93 -4.11 -10.32 15.56
CA ALA A 93 -5.42 -10.18 16.18
C ALA A 93 -5.38 -9.21 17.37
N CYS A 94 -6.55 -8.79 17.83
CA CYS A 94 -6.65 -7.93 19.01
C CYS A 94 -6.03 -8.61 20.24
N PRO A 95 -5.04 -8.00 20.90
CA PRO A 95 -4.38 -8.60 22.06
C PRO A 95 -5.28 -8.70 23.30
N ARG A 96 -6.47 -8.07 23.29
CA ARG A 96 -7.43 -8.14 24.40
C ARG A 96 -8.48 -9.23 24.23
N CYS A 97 -8.86 -9.59 23.00
CA CYS A 97 -10.00 -10.49 22.76
C CYS A 97 -9.79 -11.50 21.62
N GLY A 98 -8.62 -11.54 21.00
CA GLY A 98 -8.28 -12.47 19.91
C GLY A 98 -9.03 -12.25 18.60
N ARG A 99 -9.90 -11.25 18.49
CA ARG A 99 -10.65 -10.96 17.25
C ARG A 99 -9.78 -10.26 16.21
N PRO A 100 -9.99 -10.49 14.91
CA PRO A 100 -9.26 -9.77 13.86
C PRO A 100 -9.42 -8.26 13.96
N ALA A 101 -8.32 -7.52 13.84
CA ALA A 101 -8.36 -6.08 13.70
C ALA A 101 -9.11 -5.69 12.41
N ARG A 102 -9.80 -4.56 12.42
CA ARG A 102 -10.58 -4.02 11.31
C ARG A 102 -10.09 -2.63 10.94
N LEU A 103 -10.15 -2.35 9.65
CA LEU A 103 -9.97 -1.02 9.12
C LEU A 103 -11.23 -0.20 9.38
N ARG A 104 -11.08 0.95 10.05
CA ARG A 104 -12.07 2.02 10.07
C ARG A 104 -11.73 2.99 8.95
N THR A 105 -12.68 3.24 8.06
CA THR A 105 -12.53 4.17 6.94
C THR A 105 -13.28 5.48 7.23
N GLY A 106 -12.71 6.61 6.84
CA GLY A 106 -13.35 7.93 7.00
C GLY A 106 -12.31 9.05 7.08
N SER A 107 -12.71 10.18 7.67
CA SER A 107 -11.80 11.28 8.02
C SER A 107 -10.76 10.88 9.07
N ASP A 108 -11.13 9.95 9.96
CA ASP A 108 -10.27 9.41 11.02
C ASP A 108 -10.03 7.90 10.79
N SER A 109 -9.31 7.62 9.70
CA SER A 109 -9.00 6.25 9.29
C SER A 109 -8.00 5.63 10.26
N ALA A 110 -8.33 4.44 10.78
CA ALA A 110 -7.53 3.75 11.79
C ALA A 110 -7.61 2.24 11.62
N MET A 111 -6.63 1.50 12.14
CA MET A 111 -6.68 0.04 12.27
C MET A 111 -6.89 -0.33 13.75
N GLY A 112 -7.82 -1.23 14.03
CA GLY A 112 -8.07 -1.58 15.43
C GLY A 112 -9.19 -2.59 15.68
N CYS A 113 -9.51 -2.79 16.95
CA CYS A 113 -10.58 -3.66 17.40
C CYS A 113 -11.79 -2.83 17.84
N PRO A 114 -12.90 -2.83 17.06
CA PRO A 114 -14.10 -2.08 17.43
C PRO A 114 -14.76 -2.60 18.71
N TRP A 115 -14.60 -3.87 19.05
CA TRP A 115 -15.20 -4.47 20.25
C TRP A 115 -14.51 -4.07 21.55
N CYS A 116 -13.19 -3.86 21.51
CA CYS A 116 -12.41 -3.45 22.69
C CYS A 116 -12.13 -1.95 22.72
N GLY A 117 -12.61 -1.19 21.73
CA GLY A 117 -12.31 0.23 21.55
C GLY A 117 -10.82 0.52 21.36
N LEU A 118 -10.03 -0.46 20.93
CA LEU A 118 -8.57 -0.34 20.80
C LEU A 118 -8.22 0.03 19.36
N TRP A 119 -7.70 1.23 19.14
CA TRP A 119 -7.38 1.76 17.82
C TRP A 119 -5.93 2.22 17.79
N ALA A 120 -5.19 1.82 16.76
CA ALA A 120 -3.86 2.35 16.49
C ALA A 120 -3.98 3.63 15.68
N GLU A 121 -3.30 4.67 16.14
CA GLU A 121 -3.15 5.92 15.41
C GLU A 121 -1.84 5.85 14.61
N PRO A 122 -1.86 6.16 13.31
CA PRO A 122 -0.63 6.27 12.54
C PRO A 122 0.20 7.43 13.06
N GLU A 123 1.52 7.30 13.05
CA GLU A 123 2.40 8.45 13.22
C GLU A 123 2.05 9.49 12.16
N ARG A 124 1.69 10.71 12.59
CA ARG A 124 1.37 11.80 11.66
C ARG A 124 2.63 12.12 10.86
N ARG A 125 2.62 11.78 9.58
CA ARG A 125 3.54 12.32 8.57
C ARG A 125 2.74 13.22 7.64
N ASP A 126 3.38 14.27 7.12
CA ASP A 126 2.77 15.15 6.13
C ASP A 126 2.33 14.32 4.90
N GLY A 127 1.01 14.19 4.70
CA GLY A 127 0.44 13.44 3.59
C GLY A 127 -0.80 12.62 3.96
N PRO A 128 -1.46 12.01 2.95
CA PRO A 128 -2.58 11.11 3.18
C PRO A 128 -2.11 9.81 3.85
N VAL A 129 -2.83 9.38 4.89
CA VAL A 129 -2.59 8.11 5.58
C VAL A 129 -2.89 6.94 4.66
N SER A 130 -1.90 6.07 4.42
CA SER A 130 -2.08 4.82 3.69
C SER A 130 -2.62 3.70 4.59
N ILE A 131 -3.30 2.72 4.00
CA ILE A 131 -3.73 1.51 4.73
C ILE A 131 -2.53 0.75 5.30
N MET A 132 -1.39 0.74 4.61
CA MET A 132 -0.20 0.04 5.09
C MET A 132 0.40 0.73 6.32
N SER A 133 0.42 2.06 6.37
CA SER A 133 0.82 2.81 7.57
C SER A 133 -0.11 2.53 8.77
N LEU A 134 -1.40 2.27 8.52
CA LEU A 134 -2.34 1.85 9.57
C LEU A 134 -2.09 0.41 10.05
N VAL A 135 -1.70 -0.49 9.14
CA VAL A 135 -1.29 -1.85 9.49
C VAL A 135 -0.02 -1.82 10.34
N GLU A 136 0.97 -1.03 9.95
CA GLU A 136 2.22 -0.84 10.71
C GLU A 136 1.95 -0.29 12.11
N ALA A 137 1.14 0.78 12.22
CA ALA A 137 0.76 1.34 13.52
C ALA A 137 0.07 0.30 14.42
N TRP A 138 -0.79 -0.53 13.85
CA TRP A 138 -1.42 -1.62 14.59
C TRP A 138 -0.43 -2.69 15.03
N ASN A 139 0.48 -3.11 14.15
CA ASN A 139 1.52 -4.08 14.50
C ASN A 139 2.37 -3.55 15.67
N HIS A 140 2.84 -2.30 15.60
CA HIS A 140 3.59 -1.66 16.68
C HIS A 140 2.81 -1.61 18.00
N LEU A 141 1.51 -1.29 17.96
CA LEU A 141 0.66 -1.27 19.15
C LEU A 141 0.53 -2.66 19.80
N VAL A 142 0.51 -3.73 19.00
CA VAL A 142 0.40 -5.11 19.50
C VAL A 142 1.75 -5.62 19.98
N ASP A 143 2.83 -5.37 19.25
CA ASP A 143 4.19 -5.82 19.57
C ASP A 143 4.74 -5.09 20.81
N GLY A 144 4.42 -3.80 20.99
CA GLY A 144 4.79 -3.01 22.16
C GLY A 144 4.12 -3.43 23.49
N LYS A 145 3.41 -4.57 23.52
CA LYS A 145 2.85 -5.17 24.73
C LYS A 145 3.75 -6.22 25.40
N GLU A 146 4.93 -6.51 24.87
CA GLU A 146 5.89 -7.41 25.56
C GLU A 146 6.67 -6.74 26.70
N ASP A 147 6.61 -5.41 26.87
CA ASP A 147 7.42 -4.67 27.86
C ASP A 147 6.62 -3.93 28.97
N GLN A 148 5.49 -4.48 29.46
CA GLN A 148 4.86 -4.02 30.72
C GLN A 148 4.37 -5.18 31.60
#